data_AF-A0A6A5C6R4-F1
#
_entry.id   AF-A0A6A5C6R4-F1
#
_cell.length_a   1.000
_cell.length_b   1.000
_cell.length_c   1.000
_cell.angle_alpha   90.00
_cell.angle_beta   90.00
_cell.angle_gamma   90.00
#
_symmetry.space_group_name_H-M   'P 1'
#
loop_
_entity.id
_entity.type
_entity.pdbx_description
1 polymer ?
#
loop_
_entity_poly.entity_id
_entity_poly.type
_entity_poly.pdbx_seq_one_letter_code
_entity_poly.pdbx_strand_id
1 'polypeptide(L)'
;MIFGTLFGYICCFILDLRILVGRKIFPCFIFTLDYHFSVPALSCAFILRFIRLVVLTWLNSVKVRVGKRQMLRGSMEDAAIMGTAVSEVAMHELVQQQQLHVIPSMSSDISAVTVGNDVTTTVEIPKSSKTKSPSSEELVFFKKDTYFQNFEKGKLIHVLKFLVSSKFIYITFAIIGFIHLSVYFIVGGVDYYNYTHDIKNPNKKQAFVVDTFVFAAANGCGTGTYHTNMYISYLSIYAFVGIVFAVGALFMKRDIWYVKREIVLTVVNWSFFALVYAVVNLFSQVTTLVDYFVPVAQMTVQIACILDNITTTILPVMYQQIEKKKDSQTNLTLENDDGNRIRKILLNSKWNSLFLQFSEKSFSSEDIMMWNAVEQFKKSIQKN
;
A
#
# COMPACT_ATOMS: atom_id res chain seq x y z
N MET A 1 -7.26 -1.44 12.84
CA MET A 1 -6.60 -2.28 13.87
C MET A 1 -7.29 -2.06 15.20
N ILE A 2 -7.13 -0.92 15.88
CA ILE A 2 -7.80 -0.65 17.18
C ILE A 2 -9.29 -0.99 17.17
N PHE A 3 -10.05 -0.53 16.17
CA PHE A 3 -11.48 -0.86 16.05
C PHE A 3 -11.78 -2.35 15.89
N GLY A 4 -11.01 -3.06 15.06
CA GLY A 4 -11.19 -4.50 14.87
C GLY A 4 -10.85 -5.28 16.14
N THR A 5 -9.81 -4.88 16.86
CA THR A 5 -9.43 -5.46 18.15
C THR A 5 -10.47 -5.18 19.23
N LEU A 6 -10.95 -3.92 19.32
CA LEU A 6 -12.00 -3.53 20.27
C LEU A 6 -13.28 -4.30 20.00
N PHE A 7 -13.70 -4.39 18.73
CA PHE A 7 -14.88 -5.14 18.35
C PHE A 7 -14.73 -6.62 18.65
N GLY A 8 -13.59 -7.22 18.30
CA GLY A 8 -13.28 -8.61 18.65
C GLY A 8 -13.33 -8.86 20.16
N TYR A 9 -12.81 -7.94 20.97
CA TYR A 9 -12.89 -8.03 22.43
C TYR A 9 -14.34 -7.98 22.94
N ILE A 10 -15.18 -7.11 22.37
CA ILE A 10 -16.61 -7.04 22.70
C ILE A 10 -17.30 -8.37 22.36
N CYS A 11 -17.04 -8.94 21.18
CA CYS A 11 -17.59 -10.26 20.80
C CYS A 11 -17.14 -11.38 21.75
N CYS A 12 -15.84 -11.41 22.11
CA CYS A 12 -15.33 -12.40 23.06
C CYS A 12 -16.02 -12.24 24.42
N PHE A 13 -16.13 -11.01 24.91
CA PHE A 13 -16.80 -10.73 26.18
C PHE A 13 -18.27 -11.17 26.18
N ILE A 14 -19.01 -10.92 25.09
CA ILE A 14 -20.40 -11.37 24.94
C ILE A 14 -20.48 -12.91 24.96
N LEU A 15 -19.56 -13.61 24.30
CA LEU A 15 -19.51 -15.07 24.34
C LEU A 15 -19.18 -15.62 25.72
N ASP A 16 -18.18 -15.05 26.39
CA ASP A 16 -17.78 -15.46 27.73
C ASP A 16 -18.95 -15.26 28.70
N LEU A 17 -19.67 -14.13 28.59
CA LEU A 17 -20.87 -13.87 29.37
C LEU A 17 -21.98 -14.90 29.07
N ARG A 18 -22.15 -15.33 27.82
CA ARG A 18 -23.09 -16.40 27.45
C ARG A 18 -22.71 -17.74 28.06
N ILE A 19 -21.42 -18.08 28.08
CA ILE A 19 -20.92 -19.32 28.69
C ILE A 19 -21.17 -19.29 30.21
N LEU A 20 -20.89 -18.17 30.86
CA LEU A 20 -21.07 -18.00 32.31
C LEU A 20 -22.53 -17.99 32.76
N VAL A 21 -23.41 -17.27 32.06
CA VAL A 21 -24.85 -17.18 32.38
C VAL A 21 -25.60 -18.44 31.95
N GLY A 22 -25.11 -19.11 30.91
CA GLY A 22 -25.71 -20.30 30.32
C GLY A 22 -26.67 -20.00 29.18
N ARG A 23 -26.67 -20.90 28.19
CA ARG A 23 -27.41 -20.75 26.92
C ARG A 23 -28.91 -20.48 27.09
N LYS A 24 -29.58 -21.06 28.11
CA LYS A 24 -31.04 -20.97 28.28
C LYS A 24 -31.51 -19.62 28.81
N ILE A 25 -30.65 -18.91 29.55
CA ILE A 25 -31.00 -17.66 30.24
C ILE A 25 -30.45 -16.46 29.47
N PHE A 26 -29.32 -16.62 28.78
CA PHE A 26 -28.68 -15.54 28.06
C PHE A 26 -29.58 -14.96 26.95
N PRO A 27 -29.81 -13.63 26.88
CA PRO A 27 -30.76 -13.02 25.95
C PRO A 27 -30.42 -13.35 24.50
N CYS A 28 -31.38 -13.93 23.78
CA CYS A 28 -31.17 -14.41 22.40
C CYS A 28 -30.74 -13.26 21.48
N PHE A 29 -31.39 -12.11 21.58
CA PHE A 29 -31.13 -10.97 20.68
C PHE A 29 -29.69 -10.45 20.75
N ILE A 30 -29.03 -10.53 21.92
CA ILE A 30 -27.63 -10.11 22.07
C ILE A 30 -26.73 -11.11 21.37
N PHE A 31 -26.97 -12.40 21.60
CA PHE A 31 -26.19 -13.47 20.98
C PHE A 31 -26.34 -13.47 19.45
N THR A 32 -27.57 -13.35 18.92
CA THR A 32 -27.80 -13.33 17.48
C THR A 32 -27.25 -12.07 16.82
N LEU A 33 -27.34 -10.91 17.50
CA LEU A 33 -26.74 -9.68 17.01
C LEU A 33 -25.21 -9.80 16.92
N ASP A 34 -24.58 -10.27 17.99
CA ASP A 34 -23.14 -10.48 18.05
C ASP A 34 -22.67 -11.49 16.98
N TYR A 35 -23.39 -12.60 16.84
CA TYR A 35 -23.12 -13.59 15.81
C TYR A 35 -23.23 -13.00 14.40
N HIS A 36 -24.28 -12.21 14.12
CA HIS A 36 -24.49 -11.55 12.83
C HIS A 36 -23.42 -10.51 12.51
N PHE A 37 -22.96 -9.76 13.52
CA PHE A 37 -21.97 -8.69 13.35
C PHE A 37 -20.52 -9.16 13.42
N SER A 38 -20.24 -10.31 14.05
CA SER A 38 -18.88 -10.81 14.25
C SER A 38 -18.11 -10.93 12.94
N VAL A 39 -18.67 -11.60 11.94
CA VAL A 39 -18.04 -11.78 10.62
C VAL A 39 -17.82 -10.45 9.90
N PRO A 40 -18.84 -9.62 9.62
CA PRO A 40 -18.64 -8.41 8.84
C PRO A 40 -17.72 -7.41 9.55
N ALA A 41 -17.80 -7.27 10.88
CA ALA A 41 -16.94 -6.33 11.58
C ALA A 41 -15.46 -6.77 11.57
N LEU A 42 -15.21 -8.06 11.79
CA LEU A 42 -13.85 -8.60 11.84
C LEU A 42 -13.24 -8.71 10.44
N SER A 43 -13.97 -9.25 9.47
CA SER A 43 -13.51 -9.35 8.08
C SER A 43 -13.35 -7.97 7.42
N CYS A 44 -14.18 -6.99 7.76
CA CYS A 44 -14.03 -5.61 7.26
C CYS A 44 -12.74 -4.95 7.75
N ALA A 45 -12.36 -5.15 9.02
CA ALA A 45 -11.09 -4.62 9.55
C ALA A 45 -9.89 -5.10 8.74
N PHE A 46 -9.91 -6.39 8.38
CA PHE A 46 -8.92 -7.04 7.54
C PHE A 46 -8.93 -6.53 6.09
N ILE A 47 -10.09 -6.46 5.44
CA ILE A 47 -10.19 -5.98 4.05
C ILE A 47 -9.76 -4.51 3.93
N LEU A 48 -10.17 -3.66 4.87
CA LEU A 48 -9.78 -2.25 4.87
C LEU A 48 -8.28 -2.06 5.08
N ARG A 49 -7.64 -2.95 5.85
CA ARG A 49 -6.18 -3.00 5.97
C ARG A 49 -5.54 -3.31 4.61
N PHE A 50 -6.04 -4.30 3.90
CA PHE A 50 -5.53 -4.68 2.58
C PHE A 50 -5.67 -3.54 1.57
N ILE A 51 -6.87 -2.94 1.50
CA ILE A 51 -7.12 -1.75 0.68
C ILE A 51 -6.11 -0.67 1.03
N ARG A 52 -5.92 -0.36 2.31
CA ARG A 52 -4.96 0.67 2.75
C ARG A 52 -3.52 0.36 2.31
N LEU A 53 -3.05 -0.87 2.48
CA LEU A 53 -1.68 -1.27 2.11
C LEU A 53 -1.46 -1.19 0.59
N VAL A 54 -2.41 -1.68 -0.19
CA VAL A 54 -2.38 -1.62 -1.66
C VAL A 54 -2.42 -0.16 -2.14
N VAL A 55 -3.35 0.64 -1.62
CA VAL A 55 -3.50 2.06 -1.98
C VAL A 55 -2.27 2.85 -1.55
N LEU A 56 -1.67 2.58 -0.39
CA LEU A 56 -0.44 3.24 0.04
C LEU A 56 0.72 2.94 -0.93
N THR A 57 0.83 1.69 -1.39
CA THR A 57 1.83 1.28 -2.40
C THR A 57 1.61 2.02 -3.71
N TRP A 58 0.36 2.13 -4.13
CA TRP A 58 0.02 2.86 -5.34
C TRP A 58 0.29 4.37 -5.20
N LEU A 59 -0.13 4.98 -4.09
CA LEU A 59 0.12 6.39 -3.77
C LEU A 59 1.60 6.73 -3.80
N ASN A 60 2.43 5.89 -3.17
CA ASN A 60 3.88 6.07 -3.18
C ASN A 60 4.45 5.96 -4.59
N SER A 61 4.03 4.95 -5.38
CA SER A 61 4.44 4.84 -6.77
C SER A 61 4.06 6.07 -7.62
N VAL A 62 2.88 6.64 -7.40
CA VAL A 62 2.42 7.85 -8.09
C VAL A 62 3.25 9.07 -7.66
N LYS A 63 3.47 9.26 -6.35
CA LYS A 63 4.30 10.35 -5.82
C LYS A 63 5.72 10.32 -6.40
N VAL A 64 6.34 9.14 -6.41
CA VAL A 64 7.68 8.93 -6.96
C VAL A 64 7.73 9.28 -8.45
N ARG A 65 6.74 8.81 -9.23
CA ARG A 65 6.63 9.10 -10.66
C ARG A 65 6.47 10.61 -10.92
N VAL A 66 5.63 11.28 -10.13
CA VAL A 66 5.41 12.74 -10.24
C VAL A 66 6.68 13.51 -9.85
N GLY A 67 7.34 13.14 -8.76
CA GLY A 67 8.59 13.76 -8.30
C GLY A 67 9.70 13.64 -9.34
N LYS A 68 9.92 12.45 -9.90
CA LYS A 68 10.90 12.23 -10.98
C LYS A 68 10.66 13.13 -12.19
N ARG A 69 9.39 13.27 -12.61
CA ARG A 69 9.03 14.14 -13.74
C ARG A 69 9.27 15.62 -13.44
N GLN A 70 9.05 16.06 -12.20
CA GLN A 70 9.33 17.44 -11.79
C GLN A 70 10.83 17.73 -11.80
N MET A 71 11.66 16.81 -11.29
CA MET A 71 13.11 16.93 -11.33
C MET A 71 13.66 16.96 -12.77
N LEU A 72 13.14 16.12 -13.66
CA LEU A 72 13.53 16.11 -15.08
C LEU A 72 13.13 17.41 -15.77
N ARG A 73 11.93 17.93 -15.51
CA ARG A 73 11.45 19.19 -16.09
C ARG A 73 12.33 20.37 -15.69
N GLY A 74 12.71 20.47 -14.41
CA GLY A 74 13.65 21.52 -13.95
C GLY A 74 14.99 21.44 -14.69
N SER A 75 15.55 20.24 -14.84
CA SER A 75 16.81 20.05 -15.56
C SER A 75 16.73 20.40 -17.06
N MET A 76 15.58 20.20 -17.71
CA MET A 76 15.40 20.57 -19.12
C MET A 76 15.20 22.08 -19.31
N GLU A 77 14.49 22.72 -18.38
CA GLU A 77 14.28 24.16 -18.38
C GLU A 77 15.61 24.91 -18.17
N ASP A 78 16.44 24.45 -17.24
CA ASP A 78 17.80 24.96 -17.05
C ASP A 78 18.68 24.78 -18.31
N ALA A 79 18.58 23.64 -18.99
CA ALA A 79 19.33 23.38 -20.21
C ALA A 79 18.85 24.25 -21.39
N ALA A 80 17.54 24.50 -21.48
CA ALA A 80 16.96 25.37 -22.50
C ALA A 80 17.42 26.83 -22.33
N ILE A 81 17.38 27.35 -21.09
CA ILE A 81 17.84 28.70 -20.76
C ILE A 81 19.33 28.86 -21.11
N MET A 82 20.15 27.87 -20.75
CA MET A 82 21.59 27.88 -21.06
C MET A 82 21.86 27.82 -22.56
N GLY A 83 21.06 27.05 -23.32
CA GLY A 83 21.13 27.00 -24.78
C GLY A 83 20.79 28.32 -25.47
N THR A 84 19.75 29.03 -24.99
CA THR A 84 19.39 30.36 -25.51
C THR A 84 20.44 31.41 -25.22
N ALA A 85 21.02 31.43 -24.00
CA ALA A 85 22.07 32.37 -23.64
C ALA A 85 23.34 32.20 -24.49
N VAL A 86 23.75 30.95 -24.76
CA VAL A 86 24.91 30.68 -25.62
C VAL A 86 24.63 31.08 -27.08
N SER A 87 23.40 30.86 -27.56
CA SER A 87 23.02 31.29 -28.92
C SER A 87 23.03 32.81 -29.08
N GLU A 88 22.66 33.56 -28.04
CA GLU A 88 22.65 35.03 -28.08
C GLU A 88 24.06 35.62 -28.02
N VAL A 89 24.94 35.05 -27.18
CA VAL A 89 26.37 35.44 -27.11
C VAL A 89 27.12 35.10 -28.40
N ALA A 90 26.91 33.90 -28.96
CA ALA A 90 27.54 33.51 -30.22
C ALA A 90 27.09 34.39 -31.39
N MET A 91 25.84 34.85 -31.38
CA MET A 91 25.34 35.77 -32.40
C MET A 91 25.93 37.18 -32.24
N HIS A 92 26.14 37.65 -31.01
CA HIS A 92 26.79 38.95 -30.76
C HIS A 92 28.29 38.94 -31.14
N GLU A 93 29.00 37.83 -30.90
CA GLU A 93 30.42 37.69 -31.25
C GLU A 93 30.65 37.58 -32.78
N LEU A 94 29.74 36.92 -33.50
CA LEU A 94 29.75 36.89 -34.98
C LEU A 94 29.46 38.27 -35.60
N VAL A 95 28.58 39.07 -34.99
CA VAL A 95 28.33 40.45 -35.43
C VAL A 95 29.55 41.36 -35.16
N GLN A 96 30.31 41.10 -34.09
CA GLN A 96 31.48 41.90 -33.73
C GLN A 96 32.75 41.52 -34.53
N GLN A 97 32.91 40.24 -34.92
CA GLN A 97 34.01 39.83 -35.81
C GLN A 97 33.84 40.30 -37.27
N GLN A 98 32.64 40.65 -37.71
CA GLN A 98 32.42 41.16 -39.06
C GLN A 98 32.79 42.64 -39.25
N GLN A 99 33.21 43.35 -38.18
CA GLN A 99 33.66 44.75 -38.26
C GLN A 99 35.19 44.95 -38.15
N LEU A 100 35.99 43.88 -38.02
CA LEU A 100 37.44 44.02 -37.81
C LEU A 100 38.29 43.16 -38.77
N HIS A 101 38.08 43.27 -40.09
CA HIS A 101 39.11 42.83 -41.04
C HIS A 101 39.07 43.58 -42.38
N VAL A 102 39.69 44.76 -42.42
CA VAL A 102 40.24 45.36 -43.65
C VAL A 102 41.61 45.94 -43.30
N ILE A 103 42.66 45.13 -43.38
CA ILE A 103 44.04 45.60 -43.53
C ILE A 103 44.71 44.70 -44.58
N PRO A 104 45.36 45.28 -45.62
CA PRO A 104 46.10 44.52 -46.61
C PRO A 104 47.52 44.21 -46.09
N SER A 105 48.01 43.00 -46.30
CA SER A 105 49.42 42.64 -46.06
C SER A 105 50.13 42.37 -47.39
N MET A 106 51.20 43.15 -47.60
CA MET A 106 52.20 42.94 -48.63
C MET A 106 53.22 41.88 -48.19
N SER A 107 53.72 41.19 -49.21
CA SER A 107 54.85 40.26 -49.28
C SER A 107 56.09 40.61 -48.45
N SER A 108 56.81 39.59 -47.97
CA SER A 108 58.17 39.30 -48.46
C SER A 108 58.73 37.95 -47.98
N ASP A 109 59.68 37.50 -48.77
CA ASP A 109 60.26 36.18 -48.93
C ASP A 109 61.48 35.85 -48.02
N ILE A 110 61.79 34.55 -47.95
CA ILE A 110 63.12 33.88 -47.87
C ILE A 110 63.91 33.85 -46.53
N SER A 111 64.06 32.65 -45.92
CA SER A 111 65.33 31.88 -45.86
C SER A 111 65.32 30.73 -44.85
N ALA A 112 65.94 29.63 -45.27
CA ALA A 112 66.21 28.40 -44.54
C ALA A 112 67.24 28.55 -43.40
N VAL A 113 67.21 27.64 -42.41
CA VAL A 113 68.35 26.86 -41.89
C VAL A 113 67.86 25.79 -40.90
N THR A 114 68.50 24.64 -41.01
CA THR A 114 68.24 23.31 -40.46
C THR A 114 68.60 23.13 -38.96
N VAL A 115 68.06 22.07 -38.35
CA VAL A 115 68.67 21.11 -37.37
C VAL A 115 67.82 20.88 -36.10
N GLY A 116 67.22 19.67 -36.04
CA GLY A 116 67.33 18.74 -34.90
C GLY A 116 66.39 18.93 -33.69
N ASN A 117 65.28 18.19 -33.65
CA ASN A 117 65.09 17.03 -32.76
C ASN A 117 63.63 16.58 -32.77
N ASP A 118 63.41 15.40 -33.36
CA ASP A 118 62.17 14.65 -33.31
C ASP A 118 61.87 14.17 -31.88
N VAL A 119 60.85 14.76 -31.26
CA VAL A 119 60.01 14.06 -30.28
C VAL A 119 58.56 14.23 -30.74
N THR A 120 58.13 13.28 -31.55
CA THR A 120 56.76 13.15 -32.04
C THR A 120 55.84 12.79 -30.87
N THR A 121 55.42 13.80 -30.11
CA THR A 121 54.26 13.67 -29.22
C THR A 121 53.04 13.98 -30.07
N THR A 122 52.45 12.95 -30.66
CA THR A 122 51.12 13.01 -31.27
C THR A 122 50.11 13.42 -30.20
N VAL A 123 49.88 14.73 -30.09
CA VAL A 123 48.71 15.29 -29.40
C VAL A 123 47.51 14.91 -30.26
N GLU A 124 46.86 13.80 -29.90
CA GLU A 124 45.55 13.47 -30.42
C GLU A 124 44.59 14.59 -30.05
N ILE A 125 44.32 15.48 -31.01
CA ILE A 125 43.20 16.41 -30.97
C ILE A 125 41.95 15.54 -30.78
N PRO A 126 41.21 15.69 -29.65
CA PRO A 126 40.03 14.87 -29.42
C PRO A 126 39.05 15.14 -30.55
N LYS A 127 38.79 14.10 -31.36
CA LYS A 127 37.75 14.10 -32.39
C LYS A 127 36.48 14.61 -31.75
N SER A 128 36.09 15.83 -32.14
CA SER A 128 34.80 16.46 -31.89
C SER A 128 33.71 15.39 -31.98
N SER A 129 33.25 14.96 -30.81
CA SER A 129 32.14 14.03 -30.68
C SER A 129 30.94 14.77 -31.22
N LYS A 130 30.49 14.42 -32.44
CA LYS A 130 29.19 14.81 -32.97
C LYS A 130 28.14 14.49 -31.91
N THR A 131 27.77 15.52 -31.14
CA THR A 131 26.62 15.51 -30.25
C THR A 131 25.44 15.18 -31.13
N LYS A 132 24.97 13.93 -31.08
CA LYS A 132 23.73 13.52 -31.73
C LYS A 132 22.66 14.47 -31.19
N SER A 133 22.19 15.39 -32.03
CA SER A 133 21.02 16.18 -31.71
C SER A 133 19.90 15.19 -31.38
N PRO A 134 19.18 15.37 -30.26
CA PRO A 134 18.10 14.49 -29.90
C PRO A 134 17.09 14.47 -31.05
N SER A 135 16.86 13.28 -31.61
CA SER A 135 15.96 13.07 -32.72
C SER A 135 14.57 13.59 -32.34
N SER A 136 13.97 14.38 -33.23
CA SER A 136 12.66 15.02 -33.08
C SER A 136 11.53 14.08 -32.64
N GLU A 137 11.67 12.76 -32.81
CA GLU A 137 10.73 11.75 -32.33
C GLU A 137 10.58 11.68 -30.81
N GLU A 138 11.64 11.99 -30.04
CA GLU A 138 11.58 11.99 -28.57
C GLU A 138 10.77 13.18 -28.03
N LEU A 139 10.68 14.26 -28.82
CA LEU A 139 9.92 15.47 -28.51
C LEU A 139 8.41 15.32 -28.78
N VAL A 140 8.01 14.44 -29.71
CA VAL A 140 6.60 14.21 -30.06
C VAL A 140 5.90 13.31 -29.03
N PHE A 141 6.62 12.40 -28.38
CA PHE A 141 6.05 11.55 -27.32
C PHE A 141 5.62 12.37 -26.08
N PHE A 142 6.24 13.53 -25.86
CA PHE A 142 5.95 14.39 -24.71
C PHE A 142 4.60 15.13 -24.76
N LYS A 143 3.99 15.30 -25.95
CA LYS A 143 2.78 16.14 -26.10
C LYS A 143 1.49 15.39 -25.73
N LYS A 144 1.47 14.06 -25.84
CA LYS A 144 0.29 13.22 -25.57
C LYS A 144 0.07 12.91 -24.07
N ASP A 145 1.04 13.26 -23.22
CA ASP A 145 1.01 12.99 -21.78
C ASP A 145 0.23 14.02 -20.95
N THR A 146 -0.21 15.14 -21.53
CA THR A 146 -0.69 16.32 -20.76
C THR A 146 -1.97 16.08 -19.96
N TYR A 147 -2.98 15.39 -20.51
CA TYR A 147 -4.25 15.17 -19.79
C TYR A 147 -4.10 14.19 -18.62
N PHE A 148 -3.47 13.04 -18.86
CA PHE A 148 -3.28 12.03 -17.82
C PHE A 148 -2.35 12.53 -16.72
N GLN A 149 -1.31 13.30 -17.08
CA GLN A 149 -0.38 13.88 -16.12
C GLN A 149 -1.04 14.94 -15.23
N ASN A 150 -1.93 15.77 -15.77
CA ASN A 150 -2.69 16.74 -14.98
C ASN A 150 -3.66 16.04 -14.02
N PHE A 151 -4.29 14.94 -14.47
CA PHE A 151 -5.15 14.12 -13.61
C PHE A 151 -4.37 13.43 -12.48
N GLU A 152 -3.21 12.83 -12.81
CA GLU A 152 -2.31 12.19 -11.84
C GLU A 152 -1.84 13.19 -10.77
N LYS A 153 -1.43 14.40 -11.16
CA LYS A 153 -0.92 15.43 -10.24
C LYS A 153 -1.99 15.98 -9.29
N GLY A 154 -3.23 16.09 -9.75
CA GLY A 154 -4.32 16.69 -8.99
C GLY A 154 -5.22 15.66 -8.32
N LYS A 155 -6.23 15.21 -9.06
CA LYS A 155 -7.37 14.45 -8.51
C LYS A 155 -6.96 13.07 -8.00
N LEU A 156 -6.08 12.36 -8.71
CA LEU A 156 -5.69 10.99 -8.34
C LEU A 156 -5.01 10.93 -6.96
N ILE A 157 -4.04 11.81 -6.70
CA ILE A 157 -3.35 11.86 -5.39
C ILE A 157 -4.35 12.19 -4.27
N HIS A 158 -5.29 13.10 -4.50
CA HIS A 158 -6.32 13.43 -3.51
C HIS A 158 -7.23 12.23 -3.21
N VAL A 159 -7.67 11.50 -4.25
CA VAL A 159 -8.49 10.27 -4.07
C VAL A 159 -7.71 9.20 -3.31
N LEU A 160 -6.45 8.96 -3.68
CA LEU A 160 -5.61 7.97 -2.99
C LEU A 160 -5.33 8.37 -1.53
N LYS A 161 -5.09 9.67 -1.25
CA LYS A 161 -4.98 10.18 0.12
C LYS A 161 -6.28 9.99 0.91
N PHE A 162 -7.43 10.21 0.28
CA PHE A 162 -8.73 9.98 0.91
C PHE A 162 -8.93 8.49 1.24
N LEU A 163 -8.64 7.58 0.30
CA LEU A 163 -8.74 6.13 0.52
C LEU A 163 -7.82 5.63 1.65
N VAL A 164 -6.64 6.26 1.85
CA VAL A 164 -5.74 5.94 2.98
C VAL A 164 -6.19 6.61 4.28
N SER A 165 -7.03 7.63 4.22
CA SER A 165 -7.43 8.40 5.39
C SER A 165 -8.28 7.59 6.37
N SER A 166 -8.13 7.88 7.66
CA SER A 166 -8.98 7.27 8.70
C SER A 166 -10.47 7.58 8.48
N LYS A 167 -10.81 8.72 7.87
CA LYS A 167 -12.18 9.11 7.56
C LYS A 167 -12.87 8.11 6.63
N PHE A 168 -12.17 7.66 5.58
CA PHE A 168 -12.70 6.66 4.65
C PHE A 168 -12.96 5.32 5.36
N ILE A 169 -12.04 4.91 6.24
CA ILE A 169 -12.20 3.70 7.06
C ILE A 169 -13.46 3.80 7.92
N TYR A 170 -13.68 4.92 8.63
CA TYR A 170 -14.88 5.13 9.45
C TYR A 170 -16.17 5.08 8.64
N ILE A 171 -16.20 5.79 7.51
CA ILE A 171 -17.38 5.82 6.62
C ILE A 171 -17.69 4.41 6.12
N THR A 172 -16.68 3.66 5.71
CA THR A 172 -16.87 2.29 5.19
C THR A 172 -17.37 1.35 6.29
N PHE A 173 -16.83 1.43 7.50
CA PHE A 173 -17.33 0.68 8.66
C PHE A 173 -18.77 1.02 8.99
N ALA A 174 -19.13 2.31 8.98
CA ALA A 174 -20.50 2.75 9.26
C ALA A 174 -21.49 2.23 8.20
N ILE A 175 -21.13 2.28 6.92
CA ILE A 175 -21.95 1.76 5.82
C ILE A 175 -22.14 0.25 5.95
N ILE A 176 -21.06 -0.52 6.14
CA ILE A 176 -21.13 -1.98 6.29
C ILE A 176 -21.95 -2.34 7.53
N GLY A 177 -21.70 -1.67 8.65
CA GLY A 177 -22.47 -1.86 9.88
C GLY A 177 -23.96 -1.58 9.69
N PHE A 178 -24.32 -0.49 9.00
CA PHE A 178 -25.70 -0.15 8.71
C PHE A 178 -26.40 -1.19 7.81
N ILE A 179 -25.71 -1.70 6.78
CA ILE A 179 -26.24 -2.73 5.88
C ILE A 179 -26.53 -4.02 6.66
N HIS A 180 -25.58 -4.51 7.45
CA HIS A 180 -25.77 -5.73 8.24
C HIS A 180 -26.79 -5.54 9.36
N LEU A 181 -26.84 -4.37 9.98
CA LEU A 181 -27.90 -4.05 10.95
C LEU A 181 -29.29 -4.12 10.30
N SER A 182 -29.42 -3.59 9.08
CA SER A 182 -30.67 -3.62 8.33
C SER A 182 -31.08 -5.04 7.98
N VAL A 183 -30.13 -5.87 7.53
CA VAL A 183 -30.40 -7.29 7.25
C VAL A 183 -30.81 -8.03 8.52
N TYR A 184 -30.12 -7.79 9.64
CA TYR A 184 -30.47 -8.35 10.94
C TYR A 184 -31.91 -8.02 11.35
N PHE A 185 -32.32 -6.75 11.23
CA PHE A 185 -33.68 -6.34 11.56
C PHE A 185 -34.74 -6.97 10.65
N ILE A 186 -34.47 -7.07 9.34
CA ILE A 186 -35.37 -7.73 8.39
C ILE A 186 -35.52 -9.21 8.73
N VAL A 187 -34.40 -9.92 8.96
CA VAL A 187 -34.40 -11.33 9.34
C VAL A 187 -35.16 -11.55 10.65
N GLY A 188 -34.91 -10.72 11.67
CA GLY A 188 -35.61 -10.82 12.94
C GLY A 188 -37.11 -10.53 12.83
N GLY A 189 -37.52 -9.59 11.95
CA GLY A 189 -38.93 -9.32 11.67
C GLY A 189 -39.64 -10.48 10.99
N VAL A 190 -39.00 -11.10 9.99
CA VAL A 190 -39.53 -12.30 9.31
C VAL A 190 -39.62 -13.48 10.26
N ASP A 191 -38.61 -13.70 11.10
CA ASP A 191 -38.58 -14.78 12.10
C ASP A 191 -39.68 -14.60 13.15
N TYR A 192 -39.88 -13.37 13.65
CA TYR A 192 -40.98 -13.04 14.56
C TYR A 192 -42.36 -13.25 13.92
N TYR A 193 -42.55 -12.83 12.67
CA TYR A 193 -43.81 -13.03 11.95
C TYR A 193 -44.12 -14.53 11.78
N ASN A 194 -43.14 -15.33 11.34
CA ASN A 194 -43.30 -16.77 11.19
C ASN A 194 -43.58 -17.49 12.51
N TYR A 195 -42.94 -17.06 13.60
CA TYR A 195 -43.15 -17.61 14.94
C TYR A 195 -44.56 -17.31 15.46
N THR A 196 -45.06 -16.09 15.29
CA THR A 196 -46.38 -15.65 15.81
C THR A 196 -47.56 -16.26 15.06
N HIS A 197 -47.42 -16.53 13.77
CA HIS A 197 -48.50 -17.10 12.95
C HIS A 197 -48.53 -18.63 12.98
N ASP A 198 -47.71 -19.26 13.84
CA ASP A 198 -47.60 -20.71 13.98
C ASP A 198 -47.56 -21.41 12.62
N ILE A 199 -46.79 -20.84 11.68
CA ILE A 199 -46.49 -21.47 10.39
C ILE A 199 -45.59 -22.65 10.75
N LYS A 200 -46.22 -23.74 11.21
CA LYS A 200 -45.58 -24.96 11.68
C LYS A 200 -44.92 -25.62 10.48
N ASN A 201 -43.70 -25.16 10.19
CA ASN A 201 -42.81 -25.95 9.37
C ASN A 201 -42.58 -27.24 10.17
N PRO A 202 -42.93 -28.42 9.63
CA PRO A 202 -42.79 -29.69 10.36
C PRO A 202 -41.32 -29.92 10.78
N ASN A 203 -40.38 -29.27 10.10
CA ASN A 203 -38.98 -29.20 10.46
C ASN A 203 -38.65 -27.94 11.28
N LYS A 204 -38.90 -27.97 12.60
CA LYS A 204 -38.45 -26.91 13.53
C LYS A 204 -36.94 -26.59 13.46
N LYS A 205 -36.13 -27.49 12.88
CA LYS A 205 -34.69 -27.28 12.62
C LYS A 205 -34.41 -26.25 11.51
N GLN A 206 -35.37 -26.01 10.62
CA GLN A 206 -35.30 -25.01 9.53
C GLN A 206 -35.85 -23.66 9.99
N ALA A 207 -35.36 -23.17 11.13
CA ALA A 207 -35.64 -21.82 11.63
C ALA A 207 -34.32 -21.01 11.69
N PHE A 208 -34.41 -19.70 11.89
CA PHE A 208 -33.22 -18.91 12.23
C PHE A 208 -32.75 -19.22 13.65
N VAL A 209 -33.71 -19.36 14.56
CA VAL A 209 -33.47 -19.60 15.98
C VAL A 209 -34.26 -20.84 16.42
N VAL A 210 -33.64 -21.70 17.23
CA VAL A 210 -34.30 -22.89 17.78
C VAL A 210 -35.02 -22.51 19.07
N ASP A 211 -36.27 -22.98 19.20
CA ASP A 211 -37.18 -22.85 20.36
C ASP A 211 -37.78 -21.46 20.61
N THR A 212 -37.25 -20.40 19.98
CA THR A 212 -37.71 -19.01 20.16
C THR A 212 -37.61 -18.22 18.85
N PHE A 213 -37.71 -16.89 18.93
CA PHE A 213 -37.45 -15.95 17.84
C PHE A 213 -36.25 -15.05 18.16
N VAL A 214 -35.63 -14.45 17.14
CA VAL A 214 -34.41 -13.61 17.24
C VAL A 214 -34.48 -12.54 18.35
N PHE A 215 -35.60 -11.82 18.47
CA PHE A 215 -35.75 -10.73 19.45
C PHE A 215 -36.22 -11.15 20.84
N ALA A 216 -36.14 -12.43 21.20
CA ALA A 216 -36.51 -12.89 22.53
C ALA A 216 -35.53 -12.38 23.60
N ALA A 217 -36.02 -11.54 24.52
CA ALA A 217 -35.21 -10.97 25.61
C ALA A 217 -35.13 -11.88 26.84
N ALA A 218 -36.21 -12.62 27.14
CA ALA A 218 -36.33 -13.41 28.37
C ALA A 218 -35.78 -14.84 28.26
N ASN A 219 -35.65 -15.35 27.03
CA ASN A 219 -35.25 -16.72 26.76
C ASN A 219 -33.99 -16.72 25.91
N GLY A 220 -33.06 -17.58 26.28
CA GLY A 220 -31.94 -17.89 25.42
C GLY A 220 -32.31 -18.84 24.31
N CYS A 221 -31.37 -19.00 23.37
CA CYS A 221 -31.69 -19.65 22.12
C CYS A 221 -30.53 -20.44 21.52
N GLY A 222 -30.90 -21.41 20.67
CA GLY A 222 -29.97 -22.17 19.84
C GLY A 222 -29.87 -21.59 18.43
N THR A 223 -28.76 -21.85 17.75
CA THR A 223 -28.56 -21.51 16.34
C THR A 223 -29.35 -22.48 15.45
N GLY A 224 -30.25 -21.95 14.63
CA GLY A 224 -30.96 -22.74 13.61
C GLY A 224 -30.17 -22.84 12.30
N THR A 225 -30.57 -23.76 11.42
CA THR A 225 -29.84 -24.02 10.17
C THR A 225 -29.78 -22.80 9.24
N TYR A 226 -30.84 -21.97 9.17
CA TYR A 226 -30.82 -20.77 8.32
C TYR A 226 -29.82 -19.73 8.81
N HIS A 227 -29.67 -19.58 10.13
CA HIS A 227 -28.70 -18.67 10.70
C HIS A 227 -27.27 -19.12 10.43
N THR A 228 -27.01 -20.43 10.52
CA THR A 228 -25.73 -21.04 10.13
C THR A 228 -25.43 -20.84 8.64
N ASN A 229 -26.40 -21.06 7.75
CA ASN A 229 -26.23 -20.87 6.31
C ASN A 229 -25.94 -19.41 5.95
N MET A 230 -26.65 -18.47 6.59
CA MET A 230 -26.40 -17.03 6.42
C MET A 230 -24.97 -16.66 6.84
N TYR A 231 -24.50 -17.22 7.96
CA TYR A 231 -23.12 -17.03 8.44
C TYR A 231 -22.07 -17.55 7.46
N ILE A 232 -22.25 -18.79 6.98
CA ILE A 232 -21.38 -19.39 5.96
C ILE A 232 -21.36 -18.53 4.70
N SER A 233 -22.52 -17.99 4.30
CA SER A 233 -22.63 -17.12 3.13
C SER A 233 -21.84 -15.82 3.33
N TYR A 234 -21.93 -15.18 4.49
CA TYR A 234 -21.11 -14.00 4.81
C TYR A 234 -19.63 -14.33 4.80
N LEU A 235 -19.23 -15.39 5.49
CA LEU A 235 -17.82 -15.82 5.53
C LEU A 235 -17.29 -16.07 4.12
N SER A 236 -18.08 -16.71 3.26
CA SER A 236 -17.70 -17.01 1.87
C SER A 236 -17.54 -15.74 1.03
N ILE A 237 -18.46 -14.77 1.13
CA ILE A 237 -18.36 -13.49 0.42
C ILE A 237 -17.11 -12.73 0.85
N TYR A 238 -16.87 -12.61 2.15
CA TYR A 238 -15.71 -11.89 2.67
C TYR A 238 -14.39 -12.61 2.38
N ALA A 239 -14.36 -13.95 2.45
CA ALA A 239 -13.20 -14.75 2.06
C ALA A 239 -12.88 -14.59 0.57
N PHE A 240 -13.89 -14.59 -0.30
CA PHE A 240 -13.71 -14.34 -1.73
C PHE A 240 -13.07 -12.98 -2.00
N VAL A 241 -13.57 -11.92 -1.35
CA VAL A 241 -12.97 -10.58 -1.45
C VAL A 241 -11.51 -10.59 -0.97
N GLY A 242 -11.22 -11.30 0.13
CA GLY A 242 -9.85 -11.50 0.63
C GLY A 242 -8.93 -12.19 -0.39
N ILE A 243 -9.41 -13.24 -1.07
CA ILE A 243 -8.65 -13.95 -2.11
C ILE A 243 -8.37 -13.02 -3.29
N VAL A 244 -9.35 -12.23 -3.75
CA VAL A 244 -9.15 -11.25 -4.84
C VAL A 244 -8.04 -10.26 -4.48
N PHE A 245 -8.03 -9.74 -3.24
CA PHE A 245 -6.96 -8.86 -2.78
C PHE A 245 -5.61 -9.57 -2.69
N ALA A 246 -5.56 -10.83 -2.24
CA ALA A 246 -4.33 -11.60 -2.21
C ALA A 246 -3.76 -11.84 -3.61
N VAL A 247 -4.59 -12.21 -4.58
CA VAL A 247 -4.19 -12.34 -5.99
C VAL A 247 -3.67 -11.00 -6.52
N GLY A 248 -4.38 -9.90 -6.26
CA GLY A 248 -3.93 -8.55 -6.61
C GLY A 248 -2.58 -8.19 -5.99
N ALA A 249 -2.33 -8.59 -4.74
CA ALA A 249 -1.07 -8.37 -4.06
C ALA A 249 0.09 -9.16 -4.68
N LEU A 250 -0.15 -10.34 -5.26
CA LEU A 250 0.90 -11.09 -5.97
C LEU A 250 1.46 -10.31 -7.16
N PHE A 251 0.60 -9.58 -7.88
CA PHE A 251 0.99 -8.75 -9.03
C PHE A 251 1.73 -7.44 -8.66
N MET A 252 1.82 -7.08 -7.37
CA MET A 252 2.56 -5.90 -6.96
C MET A 252 4.05 -6.09 -7.22
N LYS A 253 4.67 -5.23 -8.04
CA LYS A 253 5.98 -5.49 -8.65
C LYS A 253 7.12 -5.72 -7.65
N ARG A 254 7.01 -5.21 -6.41
CA ARG A 254 8.02 -5.36 -5.34
C ARG A 254 7.36 -5.35 -3.96
N ASP A 255 7.83 -6.22 -3.07
CA ASP A 255 7.38 -6.30 -1.69
C ASP A 255 8.50 -5.82 -0.77
N ILE A 256 8.33 -4.65 -0.16
CA ILE A 256 9.41 -4.00 0.61
C ILE A 256 9.27 -4.22 2.12
N TRP A 257 8.11 -4.68 2.58
CA TRP A 257 7.81 -4.89 4.00
C TRP A 257 7.19 -6.25 4.27
N TYR A 258 7.45 -7.22 3.41
CA TYR A 258 6.80 -8.54 3.49
C TYR A 258 5.26 -8.44 3.50
N VAL A 259 4.71 -7.39 2.88
CA VAL A 259 3.27 -7.12 2.78
C VAL A 259 2.57 -8.27 2.04
N LYS A 260 3.18 -8.81 0.99
CA LYS A 260 2.63 -9.97 0.28
C LYS A 260 2.60 -11.18 1.20
N ARG A 261 3.68 -11.40 1.95
CA ARG A 261 3.76 -12.51 2.90
C ARG A 261 2.71 -12.37 3.99
N GLU A 262 2.52 -11.17 4.52
CA GLU A 262 1.49 -10.89 5.52
C GLU A 262 0.08 -11.16 4.96
N ILE A 263 -0.22 -10.63 3.77
CA ILE A 263 -1.49 -10.85 3.07
C ILE A 263 -1.76 -12.34 2.85
N VAL A 264 -0.76 -13.07 2.36
CA VAL A 264 -0.84 -14.51 2.11
C VAL A 264 -1.01 -15.27 3.44
N LEU A 265 -0.24 -14.96 4.48
CA LEU A 265 -0.37 -15.59 5.79
C LEU A 265 -1.76 -15.38 6.38
N THR A 266 -2.32 -14.17 6.28
CA THR A 266 -3.66 -13.91 6.77
C THR A 266 -4.72 -14.66 5.96
N VAL A 267 -4.63 -14.70 4.62
CA VAL A 267 -5.58 -15.47 3.80
C VAL A 267 -5.48 -16.97 4.07
N VAL A 268 -4.28 -17.51 4.24
CA VAL A 268 -4.07 -18.91 4.64
C VAL A 268 -4.68 -19.18 6.01
N ASN A 269 -4.48 -18.28 6.98
CA ASN A 269 -5.06 -18.38 8.32
C ASN A 269 -6.60 -18.43 8.26
N TRP A 270 -7.24 -17.49 7.56
CA TRP A 270 -8.70 -17.49 7.40
C TRP A 270 -9.22 -18.72 6.65
N SER A 271 -8.52 -19.17 5.60
CA SER A 271 -8.88 -20.37 4.85
C SER A 271 -8.77 -21.63 5.71
N PHE A 272 -7.74 -21.72 6.56
CA PHE A 272 -7.54 -22.80 7.50
C PHE A 272 -8.70 -22.89 8.52
N PHE A 273 -9.07 -21.77 9.16
CA PHE A 273 -10.18 -21.77 10.12
C PHE A 273 -11.55 -21.99 9.46
N ALA A 274 -11.75 -21.48 8.25
CA ALA A 274 -12.96 -21.79 7.47
C ALA A 274 -13.06 -23.29 7.16
N LEU A 275 -11.95 -23.93 6.80
CA LEU A 275 -11.89 -25.39 6.57
C LEU A 275 -12.15 -26.17 7.86
N VAL A 276 -11.51 -25.80 8.97
CA VAL A 276 -11.73 -26.42 10.28
C VAL A 276 -13.21 -26.33 10.66
N TYR A 277 -13.82 -25.16 10.50
CA TYR A 277 -15.25 -24.96 10.74
C TYR A 277 -16.13 -25.85 9.85
N ALA A 278 -15.82 -25.92 8.55
CA ALA A 278 -16.55 -26.78 7.61
C ALA A 278 -16.46 -28.25 8.00
N VAL A 279 -15.26 -28.74 8.38
CA VAL A 279 -15.05 -30.14 8.80
C VAL A 279 -15.84 -30.46 10.07
N VAL A 280 -15.83 -29.58 11.08
CA VAL A 280 -16.60 -29.80 12.32
C VAL A 280 -18.10 -29.85 12.03
N ASN A 281 -18.59 -29.02 11.10
CA ASN A 281 -19.99 -29.01 10.70
C ASN A 281 -20.46 -30.25 9.92
N LEU A 282 -19.55 -31.05 9.36
CA LEU A 282 -19.94 -32.33 8.73
C LEU A 282 -20.49 -33.33 9.76
N PHE A 283 -20.14 -33.17 11.03
CA PHE A 283 -20.54 -34.06 12.11
C PHE A 283 -21.65 -33.43 12.96
N SER A 284 -22.91 -33.54 12.48
CA SER A 284 -24.07 -32.92 13.14
C SER A 284 -24.21 -33.22 14.64
N GLN A 285 -23.80 -34.41 15.09
CA GLN A 285 -23.80 -34.80 16.50
C GLN A 285 -22.79 -33.97 17.33
N VAL A 286 -21.58 -33.80 16.80
CA VAL A 286 -20.52 -32.99 17.42
C VAL A 286 -20.95 -31.53 17.41
N THR A 287 -21.43 -31.01 16.28
CA THR A 287 -21.91 -29.63 16.20
C THR A 287 -23.02 -29.36 17.21
N THR A 288 -24.01 -30.25 17.33
CA THR A 288 -25.12 -30.05 18.27
C THR A 288 -24.66 -30.06 19.74
N LEU A 289 -23.73 -30.97 20.09
CA LEU A 289 -23.20 -31.07 21.45
C LEU A 289 -22.25 -29.92 21.78
N VAL A 290 -21.34 -29.59 20.87
CA VAL A 290 -20.34 -28.54 21.10
C VAL A 290 -20.98 -27.17 21.04
N ASP A 291 -21.84 -26.85 20.04
CA ASP A 291 -22.55 -25.55 19.98
C ASP A 291 -23.47 -25.31 21.18
N TYR A 292 -23.85 -26.36 21.91
CA TYR A 292 -24.56 -26.23 23.17
C TYR A 292 -23.70 -25.54 24.24
N PHE A 293 -22.41 -25.88 24.32
CA PHE A 293 -21.48 -25.33 25.31
C PHE A 293 -20.68 -24.14 24.77
N VAL A 294 -20.14 -24.28 23.56
CA VAL A 294 -19.25 -23.33 22.91
C VAL A 294 -19.67 -23.20 21.45
N PRO A 295 -20.17 -22.03 21.00
CA PRO A 295 -20.56 -21.84 19.59
C PRO A 295 -19.32 -21.94 18.69
N VAL A 296 -19.16 -23.09 18.02
CA VAL A 296 -17.93 -23.46 17.28
C VAL A 296 -17.66 -22.46 16.17
N ALA A 297 -18.70 -22.04 15.46
CA ALA A 297 -18.59 -21.04 14.39
C ALA A 297 -17.95 -19.74 14.88
N GLN A 298 -18.40 -19.27 16.05
CA GLN A 298 -17.94 -18.01 16.58
C GLN A 298 -16.54 -18.12 17.21
N MET A 299 -16.27 -19.23 17.90
CA MET A 299 -14.95 -19.51 18.46
C MET A 299 -13.88 -19.61 17.36
N THR A 300 -14.16 -20.34 16.28
CA THR A 300 -13.20 -20.48 15.16
C THR A 300 -12.88 -19.14 14.51
N VAL A 301 -13.88 -18.30 14.27
CA VAL A 301 -13.66 -16.94 13.73
C VAL A 301 -12.91 -16.04 14.72
N GLN A 302 -13.19 -16.13 16.02
CA GLN A 302 -12.45 -15.36 17.02
C GLN A 302 -10.97 -15.77 17.09
N ILE A 303 -10.68 -17.07 17.10
CA ILE A 303 -9.29 -17.57 17.08
C ILE A 303 -8.58 -17.10 15.80
N ALA A 304 -9.25 -17.17 14.65
CA ALA A 304 -8.71 -16.66 13.39
C ALA A 304 -8.36 -15.17 13.51
N CYS A 305 -9.19 -14.36 14.16
CA CYS A 305 -8.95 -12.93 14.38
C CYS A 305 -7.84 -12.64 15.38
N ILE A 306 -7.71 -13.45 16.44
CA ILE A 306 -6.58 -13.35 17.39
C ILE A 306 -5.27 -13.62 16.64
N LEU A 307 -5.22 -14.68 15.84
CA LEU A 307 -4.04 -15.01 15.04
C LEU A 307 -3.75 -13.98 13.96
N ASP A 308 -4.79 -13.39 13.34
CA ASP A 308 -4.62 -12.27 12.43
C ASP A 308 -4.02 -11.05 13.15
N ASN A 309 -4.54 -10.67 14.32
CA ASN A 309 -3.98 -9.58 15.12
C ASN A 309 -2.51 -9.85 15.49
N ILE A 310 -2.15 -11.07 15.90
CA ILE A 310 -0.76 -11.46 16.18
C ILE A 310 0.10 -11.31 14.92
N THR A 311 -0.33 -11.88 13.80
CA THR A 311 0.39 -11.83 12.52
C THR A 311 0.58 -10.40 12.03
N THR A 312 -0.38 -9.53 12.31
CA THR A 312 -0.41 -8.19 11.74
C THR A 312 0.18 -7.10 12.63
N THR A 313 0.26 -7.31 13.95
CA THR A 313 0.83 -6.35 14.91
C THR A 313 2.18 -6.80 15.44
N ILE A 314 2.32 -8.07 15.81
CA ILE A 314 3.52 -8.59 16.48
C ILE A 314 4.59 -8.93 15.45
N LEU A 315 4.22 -9.59 14.35
CA LEU A 315 5.17 -10.03 13.32
C LEU A 315 6.02 -8.88 12.74
N PRO A 316 5.45 -7.71 12.36
CA PRO A 316 6.26 -6.60 11.83
C PRO A 316 7.23 -6.04 12.88
N VAL A 317 6.81 -5.96 14.14
CA VAL A 317 7.65 -5.49 15.26
C VAL A 317 8.80 -6.47 15.50
N MET A 318 8.53 -7.77 15.49
CA MET A 318 9.54 -8.81 15.64
C MET A 318 10.56 -8.76 14.51
N TYR A 319 10.13 -8.59 13.26
CA TYR A 319 11.06 -8.44 12.13
C TYR A 319 11.94 -7.20 12.28
N GLN A 320 11.36 -6.06 12.67
CA GLN A 320 12.12 -4.84 12.89
C GLN A 320 13.16 -4.98 14.00
N GLN A 321 12.84 -5.69 15.09
CA GLN A 321 13.79 -5.93 16.17
C GLN A 321 14.92 -6.87 15.77
N ILE A 322 14.62 -7.92 14.98
CA ILE A 322 15.63 -8.86 14.47
C ILE A 322 16.60 -8.15 13.53
N GLU A 323 16.10 -7.26 12.67
CA GLU A 323 16.93 -6.48 11.75
C GLU A 323 17.84 -5.50 12.51
N LYS A 324 17.30 -4.76 13.49
CA LYS A 324 18.11 -3.88 14.35
C LYS A 324 19.27 -4.61 15.05
N LYS A 325 19.04 -5.83 15.54
CA LYS A 325 20.10 -6.63 16.21
C LYS A 325 21.23 -6.99 15.24
N LYS A 326 20.91 -7.32 13.98
CA LYS A 326 21.92 -7.62 12.94
C LYS A 326 22.74 -6.36 12.61
N ASP A 327 22.10 -5.21 12.54
CA ASP A 327 22.77 -3.94 12.25
C ASP A 327 23.66 -3.48 13.42
N SER A 328 23.21 -3.61 14.68
CA SER A 328 24.02 -3.29 15.86
C SER A 328 25.30 -4.12 15.92
N GLN A 329 25.23 -5.40 15.58
CA GLN A 329 26.41 -6.27 15.54
C GLN A 329 27.38 -5.91 14.40
N THR A 330 26.85 -5.41 13.29
CA THR A 330 27.66 -4.95 12.14
C THR A 330 28.28 -3.57 12.38
N ASN A 331 27.62 -2.69 13.15
CA ASN A 331 28.11 -1.34 13.41
C ASN A 331 29.21 -1.25 14.48
N LEU A 332 29.29 -2.21 15.41
CA LEU A 332 30.36 -2.29 16.43
C LEU A 332 31.77 -2.48 15.82
N THR A 333 31.89 -2.80 14.53
CA THR A 333 33.18 -2.92 13.83
C THR A 333 33.54 -1.69 12.99
N LEU A 334 32.70 -0.65 12.95
CA LEU A 334 32.83 0.46 11.99
C LEU A 334 32.97 1.86 12.63
N GLU A 335 33.21 1.95 13.95
CA GLU A 335 33.10 3.18 14.76
C GLU A 335 34.23 4.23 14.60
N ASN A 336 35.15 4.09 13.63
CA ASN A 336 36.28 5.03 13.46
C ASN A 336 36.22 5.96 12.22
N ASP A 337 35.07 6.15 11.57
CA ASP A 337 34.92 7.13 10.47
C ASP A 337 33.62 7.94 10.62
N ASP A 338 33.64 8.92 11.52
CA ASP A 338 32.56 9.86 11.88
C ASP A 338 32.21 10.89 10.78
N GLY A 339 32.84 10.78 9.60
CA GLY A 339 32.51 11.63 8.46
C GLY A 339 31.17 11.26 7.83
N ASN A 340 30.08 11.92 8.27
CA ASN A 340 28.73 12.01 7.68
C ASN A 340 28.48 11.06 6.48
N ARG A 341 28.41 9.75 6.74
CA ARG A 341 28.35 8.69 5.70
C ARG A 341 27.14 8.86 4.79
N ILE A 342 26.02 9.31 5.36
CA ILE A 342 24.80 9.63 4.61
C ILE A 342 25.09 10.73 3.58
N ARG A 343 25.82 11.78 3.98
CA ARG A 343 26.25 12.83 3.04
C ARG A 343 27.16 12.27 1.95
N LYS A 344 28.12 11.38 2.28
CA LYS A 344 28.98 10.70 1.28
C LYS A 344 28.13 9.89 0.27
N ILE A 345 27.11 9.17 0.75
CA ILE A 345 26.15 8.40 -0.07
C ILE A 345 25.33 9.33 -0.96
N LEU A 346 24.79 10.41 -0.41
CA LEU A 346 23.93 11.37 -1.13
C LEU A 346 24.70 12.19 -2.17
N LEU A 347 25.97 12.51 -1.91
CA LEU A 347 26.83 13.24 -2.86
C LEU A 347 27.28 12.35 -4.03
N ASN A 348 27.43 11.04 -3.82
CA ASN A 348 27.78 10.13 -4.89
C ASN A 348 26.54 9.78 -5.73
N SER A 349 26.54 10.13 -7.02
CA SER A 349 25.38 9.93 -7.91
C SER A 349 24.90 8.47 -8.00
N LYS A 350 25.84 7.51 -8.00
CA LYS A 350 25.53 6.08 -8.06
C LYS A 350 24.83 5.64 -6.77
N TRP A 351 25.40 5.95 -5.61
CA TRP A 351 24.84 5.56 -4.32
C TRP A 351 23.55 6.31 -4.01
N ASN A 352 23.45 7.59 -4.35
CA ASN A 352 22.23 8.37 -4.24
C ASN A 352 21.10 7.77 -5.08
N SER A 353 21.36 7.37 -6.32
CA SER A 353 20.33 6.71 -7.15
C SER A 353 19.83 5.39 -6.54
N LEU A 354 20.73 4.63 -5.91
CA LEU A 354 20.43 3.36 -5.27
C LEU A 354 19.68 3.58 -3.94
N PHE A 355 20.06 4.63 -3.20
CA PHE A 355 19.43 5.04 -1.95
C PHE A 355 18.03 5.64 -2.21
N LEU A 356 17.85 6.38 -3.30
CA LEU A 356 16.54 6.82 -3.78
C LEU A 356 15.68 5.61 -4.18
N GLN A 357 16.23 4.64 -4.92
CA GLN A 357 15.49 3.39 -5.19
C GLN A 357 15.11 2.64 -3.92
N PHE A 358 15.93 2.71 -2.88
CA PHE A 358 15.63 2.14 -1.57
C PHE A 358 14.56 2.95 -0.80
N SER A 359 14.58 4.27 -0.82
CA SER A 359 13.56 5.09 -0.14
C SER A 359 12.21 5.07 -0.85
N GLU A 360 12.21 5.02 -2.19
CA GLU A 360 11.03 4.75 -3.01
C GLU A 360 10.39 3.42 -2.61
N LYS A 361 11.23 2.44 -2.31
CA LYS A 361 10.82 1.15 -1.80
C LYS A 361 10.25 1.28 -0.38
N SER A 362 10.90 2.05 0.49
CA SER A 362 10.54 2.18 1.92
C SER A 362 9.42 3.19 2.22
N PHE A 363 8.71 3.70 1.21
CA PHE A 363 7.66 4.72 1.36
C PHE A 363 8.14 6.06 1.94
N SER A 364 9.44 6.35 1.84
CA SER A 364 10.10 7.53 2.41
C SER A 364 10.94 8.28 1.37
N SER A 365 10.53 8.29 0.10
CA SER A 365 11.27 8.95 -0.97
C SER A 365 11.31 10.47 -0.86
N GLU A 366 10.41 11.06 -0.06
CA GLU A 366 10.19 12.50 0.03
C GLU A 366 11.46 13.24 0.47
N ASP A 367 12.16 12.74 1.49
CA ASP A 367 13.37 13.38 2.02
C ASP A 367 14.53 13.34 1.03
N ILE A 368 14.70 12.21 0.33
CA ILE A 368 15.77 12.06 -0.68
C ILE A 368 15.47 12.89 -1.92
N MET A 369 14.20 12.94 -2.34
CA MET A 369 13.77 13.79 -3.45
C MET A 369 13.97 15.28 -3.11
N MET A 370 13.65 15.69 -1.88
CA MET A 370 13.90 17.05 -1.39
C MET A 370 15.39 17.37 -1.41
N TRP A 371 16.24 16.48 -0.89
CA TRP A 371 17.70 16.66 -0.92
C TRP A 371 18.21 16.88 -2.35
N ASN A 372 17.75 16.05 -3.30
CA ASN A 372 18.15 16.17 -4.68
C ASN A 372 17.67 17.48 -5.33
N ALA A 373 16.47 17.92 -5.00
CA ALA A 373 15.95 19.21 -5.46
C ALA A 373 16.77 20.40 -4.90
N VAL A 374 17.14 20.35 -3.62
CA VAL A 374 18.00 21.36 -2.98
C VAL A 374 19.40 21.39 -3.62
N GLU A 375 20.01 20.23 -3.87
CA GLU A 375 21.32 20.17 -4.53
C GLU A 375 21.26 20.64 -5.99
N GLN A 376 20.17 20.38 -6.72
CA GLN A 376 19.94 20.96 -8.05
C GLN A 376 19.83 22.49 -7.99
N PHE A 377 19.07 23.02 -7.03
CA PHE A 377 18.91 24.46 -6.82
C PHE A 377 20.22 25.15 -6.44
N LYS A 378 21.06 24.55 -5.59
CA LYS A 378 22.40 25.10 -5.29
C LYS A 378 23.27 25.19 -6.54
N LYS A 379 23.21 24.18 -7.41
CA LYS A 379 23.98 24.14 -8.66
C LYS A 379 23.48 25.17 -9.68
N SER A 380 22.19 25.51 -9.69
CA SER A 380 21.69 26.57 -10.57
C SER A 380 22.13 27.96 -10.11
N ILE A 381 22.17 28.22 -8.79
CA ILE A 381 22.68 29.48 -8.24
C ILE A 381 24.16 29.70 -8.61
N GLN A 382 25.00 28.67 -8.50
CA GLN A 382 26.45 28.82 -8.78
C GLN A 382 26.79 29.08 -10.26
N LYS A 383 25.85 28.86 -11.17
CA LYS A 383 26.05 29.09 -12.60
C LYS A 383 25.66 30.51 -13.05
N ASN A 384 24.87 31.20 -12.25
CA ASN A 384 24.52 32.61 -12.44
C ASN A 384 25.51 33.49 -11.71
#